data_AF-A0A0D7AZH2-F1
#
_entry.id   AF-A0A0D7AZH2-F1
#
_cell.length_a   1.000
_cell.length_b   1.000
_cell.length_c   1.000
_cell.angle_alpha   90.00
_cell.angle_beta   90.00
_cell.angle_gamma   90.00
#
_symmetry.space_group_name_H-M   'P 1'
#
loop_
_entity.id
_entity.type
_entity.pdbx_description
1 polymer ?
#
loop_
_entity_poly.entity_id
_entity_poly.type
_entity_poly.pdbx_seq_one_letter_code
_entity_poly.pdbx_strand_id
1 'polypeptide(L)'
;MPVVDSTQYIPLIQGMTDSFNDFIGNEQSDWLLSIAHDLCDPAQSRGILCAEGPNNTWRHITALEPLRDTRYLYELPPTAVVELCKIWLLKNECTTDSAGRAGAMRTAVLERDDDTCWISRAFSTHDTYVTSHICPKTMGGVQASHILQTFCGYQGANVGIFHPMFGITLSRNLEPFFSSYRLGFRRIGSSNRYKVHCFFTTPTNIFGTSPVPGLPLPLLLEIVLKDAPWPGHPDNPPPGLFRWHYLQCVLRHYATQEYRLLPNISYHEVPLPTEGDSE
;
A
#
# COMPACT_ATOMS: atom_id res chain seq x y z
N MET A 1 -30.21 -37.08 3.90
CA MET A 1 -29.00 -36.65 4.64
C MET A 1 -28.76 -35.21 4.29
N PRO A 2 -28.70 -34.27 5.24
CA PRO A 2 -28.33 -32.90 4.93
C PRO A 2 -26.85 -32.89 4.51
N VAL A 3 -26.59 -32.35 3.33
CA VAL A 3 -25.23 -32.07 2.86
C VAL A 3 -24.70 -30.94 3.74
N VAL A 4 -23.74 -31.24 4.61
CA VAL A 4 -22.99 -30.21 5.34
C VAL A 4 -21.95 -29.70 4.36
N ASP A 5 -22.32 -28.70 3.57
CA ASP A 5 -21.37 -27.93 2.77
C ASP A 5 -20.96 -26.70 3.59
N SER A 6 -20.14 -26.92 4.62
CA SER A 6 -19.54 -25.81 5.35
C SER A 6 -18.29 -25.37 4.61
N THR A 7 -18.44 -24.85 3.40
CA THR A 7 -17.39 -24.04 2.78
C THR A 7 -17.19 -22.82 3.69
N GLN A 8 -16.14 -22.88 4.51
CA GLN A 8 -15.84 -21.83 5.47
C GLN A 8 -15.16 -20.67 4.73
N TYR A 9 -15.90 -19.58 4.52
CA TYR A 9 -15.35 -18.36 3.96
C TYR A 9 -14.61 -17.57 5.02
N ILE A 10 -13.49 -16.96 4.62
CA ILE A 10 -12.73 -16.04 5.46
C ILE A 10 -13.10 -14.62 5.01
N PRO A 11 -13.81 -13.83 5.84
CA PRO A 11 -14.10 -12.45 5.49
C PRO A 11 -12.80 -11.63 5.59
N LEU A 12 -12.33 -11.09 4.46
CA LEU A 12 -11.01 -10.43 4.38
C LEU A 12 -11.10 -8.93 4.68
N ILE A 13 -11.98 -8.22 3.96
CA ILE A 13 -12.23 -6.79 4.11
C ILE A 13 -13.72 -6.50 4.14
N GLN A 14 -14.11 -5.43 4.84
CA GLN A 14 -15.48 -4.95 4.97
C GLN A 14 -15.49 -3.43 5.11
N GLY A 15 -16.51 -2.78 4.56
CA GLY A 15 -16.72 -1.34 4.66
C GLY A 15 -18.07 -0.93 4.10
N MET A 16 -18.45 0.33 4.30
CA MET A 16 -19.65 0.89 3.67
C MET A 16 -19.38 1.19 2.19
N THR A 17 -20.38 0.99 1.34
CA THR A 17 -20.28 1.27 -0.11
C THR A 17 -19.77 2.68 -0.40
N ASP A 18 -20.28 3.69 0.31
CA ASP A 18 -19.85 5.08 0.13
C ASP A 18 -18.38 5.29 0.46
N SER A 19 -17.87 4.61 1.48
CA SER A 19 -16.45 4.66 1.85
C SER A 19 -15.57 4.10 0.73
N PHE A 20 -16.00 3.01 0.08
CA PHE A 20 -15.26 2.43 -1.03
C PHE A 20 -15.30 3.31 -2.29
N ASN A 21 -16.43 3.98 -2.56
CA ASN A 21 -16.62 4.83 -3.74
C ASN A 21 -15.56 5.94 -3.85
N ASP A 22 -15.09 6.48 -2.73
CA ASP A 22 -14.02 7.48 -2.67
C ASP A 22 -12.68 6.96 -3.26
N PHE A 23 -12.43 5.65 -3.15
CA PHE A 23 -11.18 5.02 -3.61
C PHE A 23 -11.31 4.36 -4.98
N ILE A 24 -12.46 3.78 -5.30
CA ILE A 24 -12.69 3.02 -6.53
C ILE A 24 -12.59 3.90 -7.78
N GLY A 25 -13.19 5.10 -7.73
CA GLY A 25 -13.28 5.97 -8.90
C GLY A 25 -13.80 5.24 -10.14
N ASN A 26 -13.02 5.23 -11.22
CA ASN A 26 -13.37 4.58 -12.49
C ASN A 26 -12.96 3.11 -12.57
N GLU A 27 -12.21 2.58 -11.59
CA GLU A 27 -11.73 1.18 -11.61
C GLU A 27 -12.87 0.18 -11.29
N GLN A 28 -13.97 0.63 -10.67
CA GLN A 28 -15.12 -0.23 -10.33
C GLN A 28 -14.68 -1.52 -9.60
N SER A 29 -15.14 -2.70 -10.03
CA SER A 29 -14.75 -3.98 -9.46
C SER A 29 -13.28 -4.36 -9.69
N ASP A 30 -12.58 -3.75 -10.66
CA ASP A 30 -11.14 -3.96 -10.90
C ASP A 30 -10.32 -3.56 -9.68
N TRP A 31 -10.74 -2.51 -8.98
CA TRP A 31 -10.09 -2.09 -7.74
C TRP A 31 -10.15 -3.20 -6.69
N LEU A 32 -11.35 -3.78 -6.47
CA LEU A 32 -11.55 -4.85 -5.49
C LEU A 32 -10.83 -6.14 -5.92
N LEU A 33 -10.86 -6.48 -7.22
CA LEU A 33 -10.14 -7.62 -7.77
C LEU A 33 -8.63 -7.45 -7.58
N SER A 34 -8.07 -6.27 -7.85
CA SER A 34 -6.66 -5.98 -7.63
C SER A 34 -6.28 -6.08 -6.15
N ILE A 35 -7.12 -5.58 -5.23
CA ILE A 35 -6.86 -5.76 -3.80
C ILE A 35 -6.89 -7.24 -3.41
N ALA A 36 -7.83 -8.02 -3.95
CA ALA A 36 -7.90 -9.45 -3.68
C ALA A 36 -6.68 -10.21 -4.25
N HIS A 37 -6.19 -9.83 -5.44
CA HIS A 37 -4.92 -10.31 -5.98
C HIS A 37 -3.78 -10.02 -5.02
N ASP A 38 -3.64 -8.77 -4.58
CA ASP A 38 -2.56 -8.33 -3.70
C ASP A 38 -2.60 -9.03 -2.33
N LEU A 39 -3.81 -9.33 -1.84
CA LEU A 39 -4.04 -9.94 -0.54
C LEU A 39 -3.80 -11.45 -0.57
N CYS A 40 -4.22 -12.15 -1.62
CA CYS A 40 -4.30 -13.62 -1.64
C CYS A 40 -3.31 -14.32 -2.59
N ASP A 41 -2.91 -13.66 -3.68
CA ASP A 41 -2.05 -14.23 -4.73
C ASP A 41 -1.19 -13.14 -5.42
N PRO A 42 -0.42 -12.34 -4.66
CA PRO A 42 0.20 -11.10 -5.17
C PRO A 42 1.18 -11.33 -6.33
N ALA A 43 1.83 -12.50 -6.38
CA ALA A 43 2.80 -12.84 -7.40
C ALA A 43 2.18 -13.27 -8.74
N GLN A 44 1.00 -13.92 -8.71
CA GLN A 44 0.42 -14.56 -9.91
C GLN A 44 -0.93 -13.97 -10.32
N SER A 45 -1.68 -13.39 -9.39
CA SER A 45 -2.94 -12.69 -9.66
C SER A 45 -3.96 -13.55 -10.43
N ARG A 46 -4.06 -14.85 -10.08
CA ARG A 46 -4.80 -15.86 -10.85
C ARG A 46 -6.30 -15.90 -10.56
N GLY A 47 -6.73 -15.35 -9.43
CA GLY A 47 -8.10 -15.51 -8.98
C GLY A 47 -9.07 -14.59 -9.70
N ILE A 48 -10.34 -14.92 -9.54
CA ILE A 48 -11.48 -14.22 -10.13
C ILE A 48 -12.39 -13.68 -9.03
N LEU A 49 -13.16 -12.65 -9.36
CA LEU A 49 -14.12 -12.05 -8.43
C LEU A 49 -15.54 -12.48 -8.79
N CYS A 50 -16.26 -12.95 -7.78
CA CYS A 50 -17.65 -13.35 -7.86
C CYS A 50 -18.48 -12.46 -6.95
N ALA A 51 -19.67 -12.05 -7.40
CA ALA A 51 -20.64 -11.34 -6.57
C ALA A 51 -21.77 -12.29 -6.16
N GLU A 52 -22.25 -12.14 -4.93
CA GLU A 52 -23.43 -12.86 -4.46
C GLU A 52 -24.68 -12.31 -5.16
N GLY A 53 -25.39 -13.19 -5.87
CA GLY A 53 -26.65 -12.92 -6.55
C GLY A 53 -27.87 -13.36 -5.74
N PRO A 54 -29.08 -13.18 -6.29
CA PRO A 54 -30.32 -13.68 -5.69
C PRO A 54 -30.22 -15.18 -5.38
N ASN A 55 -30.76 -15.61 -4.25
CA ASN A 55 -30.71 -17.00 -3.77
C ASN A 55 -29.31 -17.51 -3.36
N ASN A 56 -28.39 -16.62 -2.95
CA ASN A 56 -27.03 -16.96 -2.49
C ASN A 56 -26.20 -17.70 -3.55
N THR A 57 -26.43 -17.42 -4.85
CA THR A 57 -25.62 -17.98 -5.93
C THR A 57 -24.46 -17.05 -6.26
N TRP A 58 -23.26 -17.59 -6.40
CA TRP A 58 -22.09 -16.84 -6.84
C TRP A 58 -22.11 -16.65 -8.37
N ARG A 59 -21.96 -15.41 -8.82
CA ARG A 59 -21.84 -15.07 -10.25
C ARG A 59 -20.51 -14.38 -10.49
N HIS A 60 -19.77 -14.82 -11.51
CA HIS A 60 -18.56 -14.14 -11.95
C HIS A 60 -18.91 -12.72 -12.41
N ILE A 61 -18.12 -11.74 -11.98
CA ILE A 61 -18.27 -10.37 -12.43
C ILE A 61 -17.05 -9.93 -13.24
N THR A 62 -17.31 -9.10 -14.24
CA THR A 62 -16.24 -8.47 -15.02
C THR A 62 -15.61 -7.32 -14.24
N ALA A 63 -14.37 -6.98 -14.56
CA ALA A 63 -13.58 -5.95 -13.87
C ALA A 63 -14.16 -4.51 -13.95
N LEU A 64 -15.15 -4.28 -14.82
CA LEU A 64 -15.75 -2.95 -14.99
C LEU A 64 -17.18 -2.86 -14.42
N GLU A 65 -17.66 -3.93 -13.78
CA GLU A 65 -18.97 -3.90 -13.12
C GLU A 65 -18.93 -3.05 -11.86
N PRO A 66 -19.90 -2.12 -11.65
CA PRO A 66 -19.96 -1.34 -10.43
C PRO A 66 -20.06 -2.23 -9.19
N LEU A 67 -19.32 -1.85 -8.14
CA LEU A 67 -19.51 -2.48 -6.84
C LEU A 67 -20.89 -2.13 -6.29
N ARG A 68 -21.48 -3.11 -5.61
CA ARG A 68 -22.80 -3.04 -4.99
C ARG A 68 -22.66 -3.41 -3.52
N ASP A 69 -23.65 -3.02 -2.74
CA ASP A 69 -23.77 -3.46 -1.35
C ASP A 69 -24.14 -4.95 -1.30
N THR A 70 -23.13 -5.82 -1.43
CA THR A 70 -23.27 -7.29 -1.45
C THR A 70 -21.95 -7.95 -1.03
N ARG A 71 -21.98 -9.28 -0.87
CA ARG A 71 -20.77 -10.07 -0.63
C ARG A 71 -20.06 -10.38 -1.93
N TYR A 72 -18.73 -10.37 -1.84
CA TYR A 72 -17.84 -10.75 -2.92
C TYR A 72 -16.99 -11.94 -2.49
N LEU A 73 -16.84 -12.90 -3.39
CA LEU A 73 -15.98 -14.06 -3.23
C LEU A 73 -14.82 -13.94 -4.21
N TYR A 74 -13.59 -14.02 -3.68
CA TYR A 74 -12.40 -14.18 -4.49
C TYR A 74 -12.08 -15.67 -4.60
N GLU A 75 -12.20 -16.21 -5.80
CA GLU A 75 -12.00 -17.63 -6.09
C GLU A 75 -10.64 -17.83 -6.75
N LEU A 76 -9.86 -18.74 -6.19
CA LEU A 76 -8.57 -19.16 -6.74
C LEU A 76 -8.70 -20.54 -7.39
N PRO A 77 -7.85 -20.86 -8.39
CA PRO A 77 -7.78 -22.22 -8.93
C PRO A 77 -7.57 -23.25 -7.80
N PRO A 78 -8.14 -24.47 -7.89
CA PRO A 78 -8.02 -25.48 -6.83
C PRO A 78 -6.57 -25.89 -6.49
N THR A 79 -5.63 -25.62 -7.38
CA THR A 79 -4.20 -25.89 -7.22
C THR A 79 -3.42 -24.74 -6.61
N ALA A 80 -4.05 -23.59 -6.37
CA ALA A 80 -3.39 -22.42 -5.81
C ALA A 80 -3.31 -22.53 -4.28
N VAL A 81 -2.14 -22.21 -3.74
CA VAL A 81 -1.96 -21.96 -2.31
C VAL A 81 -2.24 -20.48 -2.06
N VAL A 82 -3.08 -20.21 -1.06
CA VAL A 82 -3.40 -18.83 -0.64
C VAL A 82 -2.31 -18.33 0.29
N GLU A 83 -1.60 -17.29 -0.13
CA GLU A 83 -0.65 -16.57 0.73
C GLU A 83 -1.29 -15.25 1.13
N LEU A 84 -1.89 -15.21 2.32
CA LEU A 84 -2.54 -14.00 2.81
C LEU A 84 -1.50 -12.97 3.27
N CYS A 85 -1.67 -11.68 2.93
CA CYS A 85 -0.75 -10.61 3.36
C CYS A 85 -1.11 -9.97 4.70
N LYS A 86 -0.29 -10.10 5.75
CA LYS A 86 -0.63 -9.53 7.07
C LYS A 86 -0.53 -8.00 7.10
N ILE A 87 -1.36 -7.38 7.94
CA ILE A 87 -1.22 -5.97 8.33
C ILE A 87 0.05 -5.80 9.16
N TRP A 88 0.96 -4.94 8.72
CA TRP A 88 2.03 -4.47 9.57
C TRP A 88 1.51 -3.33 10.44
N LEU A 89 1.30 -3.59 11.74
CA LEU A 89 1.00 -2.53 12.70
C LEU A 89 2.32 -2.02 13.30
N LEU A 90 2.59 -0.73 13.12
CA LEU A 90 3.66 -0.06 13.86
C LEU A 90 3.28 -0.11 15.36
N LYS A 91 3.86 -1.07 16.11
CA LYS A 91 3.61 -1.18 17.56
C LYS A 91 4.40 -0.14 18.36
N ASN A 92 5.54 0.30 17.83
CA ASN A 92 6.38 1.34 18.40
C ASN A 92 6.84 2.26 17.27
N GLU A 93 6.84 3.58 17.51
CA GLU A 93 7.50 4.53 16.62
C GLU A 93 8.97 4.15 16.56
N CYS A 94 9.42 3.77 15.37
CA CYS A 94 10.82 3.47 15.17
C CYS A 94 11.55 4.80 15.09
N THR A 95 12.11 5.25 16.20
CA THR A 95 13.01 6.40 16.27
C THR A 95 14.09 6.18 15.21
N THR A 96 14.06 6.99 14.17
CA THR A 96 15.13 6.98 13.17
C THR A 96 16.25 7.80 13.77
N ASP A 97 17.35 7.15 14.14
CA ASP A 97 18.59 7.87 14.27
C ASP A 97 18.95 8.44 12.88
N SER A 98 19.44 9.68 12.85
CA SER A 98 19.90 10.28 11.59
C SER A 98 21.28 9.79 11.19
N ALA A 99 21.79 8.75 11.84
CA ALA A 99 23.14 8.23 11.70
C ALA A 99 23.15 6.89 10.93
N GLY A 100 24.36 6.41 10.63
CA GLY A 100 24.55 5.09 10.02
C GLY A 100 23.83 4.91 8.68
N ARG A 101 23.23 3.73 8.50
CA ARG A 101 22.60 3.31 7.23
C ARG A 101 21.31 4.07 6.94
N ALA A 102 20.55 4.45 7.97
CA ALA A 102 19.34 5.24 7.83
C ALA A 102 19.67 6.66 7.33
N GLY A 103 20.69 7.29 7.91
CA GLY A 103 21.21 8.58 7.44
C GLY A 103 21.69 8.52 5.99
N ALA A 104 22.48 7.51 5.63
CA ALA A 104 22.96 7.33 4.26
C ALA A 104 21.81 7.13 3.24
N MET A 105 20.80 6.33 3.60
CA MET A 105 19.61 6.15 2.77
C MET A 105 18.85 7.46 2.58
N ARG A 106 18.66 8.24 3.65
CA ARG A 106 18.00 9.55 3.58
C ARG A 106 18.71 10.45 2.58
N THR A 107 20.03 10.61 2.70
CA THR A 107 20.81 11.43 1.77
C THR A 107 20.65 10.95 0.33
N ALA A 108 20.82 9.65 0.07
CA ALA A 108 20.72 9.11 -1.27
C ALA A 108 19.31 9.26 -1.89
N VAL A 109 18.25 9.18 -1.08
CA VAL A 109 16.86 9.38 -1.55
C VAL A 109 16.58 10.84 -1.87
N LEU A 110 17.06 11.78 -1.04
CA LEU A 110 16.95 13.21 -1.32
C LEU A 110 17.73 13.61 -2.57
N GLU A 111 18.95 13.11 -2.73
CA GLU A 111 19.77 13.30 -3.94
C GLU A 111 19.10 12.70 -5.18
N ARG A 112 18.56 11.47 -5.08
CA ARG A 112 17.78 10.84 -6.16
C ARG A 112 16.59 11.69 -6.57
N ASP A 113 15.85 12.22 -5.59
CA ASP A 113 14.63 12.97 -5.88
C ASP A 113 14.91 14.46 -6.14
N ASP A 114 16.19 14.88 -6.22
CA ASP A 114 16.62 16.29 -6.33
C ASP A 114 15.85 17.18 -5.35
N ASP A 115 15.80 16.79 -4.08
CA ASP A 115 15.06 17.46 -3.00
C ASP A 115 13.60 17.82 -3.35
N THR A 116 12.96 16.98 -4.18
CA THR A 116 11.59 17.21 -4.68
C THR A 116 10.61 16.26 -4.03
N CYS A 117 9.57 16.82 -3.40
CA CYS A 117 8.48 16.03 -2.83
C CYS A 117 7.70 15.30 -3.94
N TRP A 118 7.47 14.00 -3.76
CA TRP A 118 6.72 13.18 -4.71
C TRP A 118 5.32 13.70 -4.99
N ILE A 119 4.63 14.22 -3.97
CA ILE A 119 3.24 14.65 -4.07
C ILE A 119 3.12 16.10 -4.55
N SER A 120 3.74 17.05 -3.84
CA SER A 120 3.59 18.47 -4.17
C SER A 120 4.42 18.91 -5.36
N ARG A 121 5.42 18.12 -5.77
CA ARG A 121 6.43 18.46 -6.80
C ARG A 121 7.20 19.75 -6.53
N ALA A 122 7.06 20.32 -5.34
CA ALA A 122 7.82 21.47 -4.93
C ALA A 122 9.22 21.01 -4.55
N PHE A 123 10.21 21.78 -4.99
CA PHE A 123 11.62 21.66 -4.61
C PHE A 123 11.88 22.49 -3.33
N SER A 124 12.72 21.99 -2.43
CA SER A 124 13.18 22.77 -1.28
C SER A 124 14.48 22.22 -0.73
N THR A 125 15.50 23.08 -0.66
CA THR A 125 16.78 22.78 -0.01
C THR A 125 16.75 22.88 1.51
N HIS A 126 15.60 23.25 2.09
CA HIS A 126 15.44 23.36 3.54
C HIS A 126 14.90 22.02 4.09
N ASP A 127 15.09 21.74 5.38
CA ASP A 127 14.60 20.56 6.13
C ASP A 127 13.05 20.39 6.13
N THR A 128 12.34 20.97 5.17
CA THR A 128 10.91 20.85 4.92
C THR A 128 10.53 19.46 4.43
N TYR A 129 11.45 18.75 3.77
CA TYR A 129 11.21 17.41 3.23
C TYR A 129 11.99 16.35 3.97
N VAL A 130 11.38 15.17 4.02
CA VAL A 130 11.88 14.02 4.75
C VAL A 130 11.79 12.79 3.87
N THR A 131 12.69 11.85 4.12
CA THR A 131 12.63 10.53 3.52
C THR A 131 11.81 9.62 4.41
N SER A 132 10.71 9.08 3.88
CA SER A 132 9.99 7.99 4.53
C SER A 132 10.36 6.67 3.89
N HIS A 133 10.42 5.60 4.70
CA HIS A 133 10.47 4.26 4.12
C HIS A 133 9.08 3.83 3.64
N ILE A 134 9.02 3.17 2.48
CA ILE A 134 7.82 2.56 1.91
C ILE A 134 7.48 1.27 2.67
N CYS A 135 8.50 0.48 3.02
CA CYS A 135 8.41 -0.66 3.91
C CYS A 135 9.05 -0.30 5.26
N PRO A 136 8.47 -0.64 6.42
CA PRO A 136 9.04 -0.30 7.73
C PRO A 136 10.48 -0.80 7.89
N LYS A 137 11.39 0.02 8.43
CA LYS A 137 12.79 -0.41 8.66
C LYS A 137 12.88 -1.67 9.53
N THR A 138 12.02 -1.81 10.54
CA THR A 138 11.90 -2.97 11.47
C THR A 138 11.70 -4.31 10.77
N MET A 139 11.23 -4.27 9.53
CA MET A 139 11.00 -5.45 8.73
C MET A 139 12.32 -6.17 8.40
N GLY A 140 13.44 -5.44 8.33
CA GLY A 140 14.73 -6.01 7.97
C GLY A 140 14.85 -6.40 6.49
N GLY A 141 16.07 -6.75 6.07
CA GLY A 141 16.38 -6.99 4.65
C GLY A 141 15.77 -8.26 4.06
N VAL A 142 15.56 -9.31 4.86
CA VAL A 142 15.01 -10.59 4.38
C VAL A 142 13.56 -10.41 3.92
N GLN A 143 12.74 -9.81 4.76
CA GLN A 143 11.33 -9.57 4.47
C GLN A 143 11.17 -8.48 3.39
N ALA A 144 12.03 -7.46 3.37
CA ALA A 144 12.08 -6.49 2.28
C ALA A 144 12.37 -7.16 0.91
N SER A 145 13.31 -8.11 0.89
CA SER A 145 13.62 -8.90 -0.31
C SER A 145 12.44 -9.79 -0.73
N HIS A 146 11.74 -10.40 0.24
CA HIS A 146 10.53 -11.18 -0.04
C HIS A 146 9.43 -10.31 -0.69
N ILE A 147 9.22 -9.08 -0.21
CA ILE A 147 8.26 -8.15 -0.81
C ILE A 147 8.69 -7.80 -2.24
N LEU A 148 9.96 -7.50 -2.48
CA LEU A 148 10.47 -7.21 -3.83
C LEU A 148 10.24 -8.39 -4.77
N GLN A 149 10.53 -9.62 -4.33
CA GLN A 149 10.30 -10.81 -5.14
C GLN A 149 8.81 -11.00 -5.43
N THR A 150 7.96 -10.85 -4.42
CA THR A 150 6.53 -11.15 -4.50
C THR A 150 5.74 -10.09 -5.28
N PHE A 151 5.96 -8.81 -4.98
CA PHE A 151 5.18 -7.71 -5.56
C PHE A 151 5.83 -7.08 -6.79
N CYS A 152 7.15 -7.23 -6.95
CA CYS A 152 7.90 -6.66 -8.07
C CYS A 152 8.49 -7.71 -9.01
N GLY A 153 8.42 -9.01 -8.69
CA GLY A 153 9.05 -10.07 -9.48
C GLY A 153 10.58 -9.99 -9.46
N TYR A 154 11.18 -9.30 -8.50
CA TYR A 154 12.61 -9.01 -8.47
C TYR A 154 13.44 -10.30 -8.26
N GLN A 155 14.43 -10.53 -9.15
CA GLN A 155 15.34 -11.68 -9.13
C GLN A 155 16.81 -11.28 -8.98
N GLY A 156 17.09 -10.01 -8.64
CA GLY A 156 18.45 -9.49 -8.50
C GLY A 156 19.12 -9.90 -7.18
N ALA A 157 20.29 -9.32 -6.93
CA ALA A 157 21.00 -9.52 -5.67
C ALA A 157 20.18 -9.04 -4.46
N ASN A 158 20.38 -9.66 -3.30
CA ASN A 158 19.69 -9.29 -2.06
C ASN A 158 19.89 -7.81 -1.74
N VAL A 159 18.78 -7.06 -1.72
CA VAL A 159 18.77 -5.63 -1.44
C VAL A 159 18.33 -5.43 0.01
N GLY A 160 19.12 -4.68 0.77
CA GLY A 160 18.76 -4.34 2.16
C GLY A 160 17.62 -3.32 2.23
N ILE A 161 16.90 -3.30 3.36
CA ILE A 161 15.79 -2.36 3.61
C ILE A 161 16.22 -0.88 3.54
N PHE A 162 17.51 -0.58 3.72
CA PHE A 162 18.09 0.76 3.61
C PHE A 162 18.50 1.15 2.17
N HIS A 163 18.16 0.37 1.16
CA HIS A 163 18.42 0.75 -0.22
C HIS A 163 17.50 1.90 -0.66
N PRO A 164 17.97 2.90 -1.43
CA PRO A 164 17.16 4.08 -1.75
C PRO A 164 15.81 3.79 -2.42
N MET A 165 15.70 2.68 -3.16
CA MET A 165 14.42 2.23 -3.75
C MET A 165 13.29 2.01 -2.73
N PHE A 166 13.61 1.75 -1.45
CA PHE A 166 12.62 1.63 -0.39
C PHE A 166 12.21 2.98 0.21
N GLY A 167 12.77 4.09 -0.26
CA GLY A 167 12.53 5.42 0.26
C GLY A 167 11.71 6.30 -0.69
N ILE A 168 10.94 7.20 -0.11
CA ILE A 168 10.18 8.24 -0.80
C ILE A 168 10.40 9.60 -0.14
N THR A 169 10.61 10.64 -0.94
CA THR A 169 10.68 12.03 -0.45
C THR A 169 9.29 12.64 -0.33
N LEU A 170 8.92 13.03 0.89
CA LEU A 170 7.63 13.63 1.22
C LEU A 170 7.82 14.94 1.99
N SER A 171 6.79 15.80 1.96
CA SER A 171 6.74 16.91 2.92
C SER A 171 6.61 16.38 4.34
N ARG A 172 7.25 17.06 5.29
CA ARG A 172 7.25 16.67 6.71
C ARG A 172 5.85 16.42 7.28
N ASN A 173 4.82 17.15 6.85
CA ASN A 173 3.45 16.93 7.34
C ASN A 173 2.74 15.73 6.71
N LEU A 174 3.23 15.22 5.57
CA LEU A 174 2.68 14.04 4.90
C LEU A 174 3.30 12.74 5.41
N GLU A 175 4.53 12.79 5.91
CA GLU A 175 5.25 11.61 6.39
C GLU A 175 4.46 10.81 7.45
N PRO A 176 3.86 11.42 8.49
CA PRO A 176 3.13 10.66 9.49
C PRO A 176 1.92 9.92 8.93
N PHE A 177 1.30 10.45 7.88
CA PHE A 177 0.19 9.77 7.20
C PHE A 177 0.70 8.59 6.38
N PHE A 178 1.84 8.73 5.72
CA PHE A 178 2.43 7.66 4.94
C PHE A 178 2.95 6.52 5.84
N SER A 179 3.77 6.84 6.84
CA SER A 179 4.35 5.83 7.75
C SER A 179 3.31 5.11 8.61
N SER A 180 2.14 5.71 8.84
CA SER A 180 1.02 5.07 9.54
C SER A 180 0.00 4.37 8.62
N TYR A 181 0.30 4.22 7.32
CA TYR A 181 -0.57 3.63 6.30
C TYR A 181 -1.94 4.32 6.16
N ARG A 182 -1.94 5.65 6.27
CA ARG A 182 -3.10 6.52 5.99
C ARG A 182 -2.96 7.27 4.67
N LEU A 183 -1.83 7.17 3.99
CA LEU A 183 -1.57 7.78 2.71
C LEU A 183 -0.89 6.76 1.81
N GLY A 184 -1.49 6.46 0.66
CA GLY A 184 -0.97 5.45 -0.27
C GLY A 184 -1.02 5.90 -1.72
N PHE A 185 -0.27 5.20 -2.56
CA PHE A 185 -0.14 5.47 -4.00
C PHE A 185 -0.74 4.30 -4.77
N ARG A 186 -1.93 4.50 -5.35
CA ARG A 186 -2.56 3.51 -6.22
C ARG A 186 -2.05 3.72 -7.64
N ARG A 187 -1.38 2.73 -8.22
CA ARG A 187 -1.03 2.79 -9.65
C ARG A 187 -2.30 2.73 -10.49
N ILE A 188 -2.40 3.60 -11.49
CA ILE A 188 -3.54 3.63 -12.42
C ILE A 188 -3.05 3.37 -13.85
N GLY A 189 -3.66 2.36 -14.49
CA GLY A 189 -3.31 1.94 -15.86
C GLY A 189 -1.90 1.33 -16.00
N SER A 190 -1.44 1.22 -17.25
CA SER A 190 -0.15 0.60 -17.61
C SER A 190 1.06 1.53 -17.43
N SER A 191 0.85 2.84 -17.29
CA SER A 191 1.90 3.84 -17.05
C SER A 191 2.36 3.90 -15.58
N ASN A 192 3.46 4.60 -15.29
CA ASN A 192 3.90 4.98 -13.93
C ASN A 192 3.08 6.17 -13.41
N ARG A 193 1.75 6.05 -13.46
CA ARG A 193 0.82 7.04 -12.93
C ARG A 193 0.26 6.54 -11.62
N TYR A 194 0.22 7.42 -10.63
CA TYR A 194 -0.26 7.08 -9.30
C TYR A 194 -1.34 8.06 -8.87
N LYS A 195 -2.49 7.54 -8.47
CA LYS A 195 -3.49 8.30 -7.73
C LYS A 195 -3.12 8.25 -6.25
N VAL A 196 -3.09 9.42 -5.61
CA VAL A 196 -2.81 9.52 -4.17
C VAL A 196 -4.12 9.33 -3.43
N HIS A 197 -4.15 8.38 -2.49
CA HIS A 197 -5.30 8.12 -1.65
C HIS A 197 -4.96 8.41 -0.20
N CYS A 198 -5.78 9.23 0.45
CA CYS A 198 -5.72 9.48 1.87
C CYS A 198 -6.87 8.74 2.56
N PHE A 199 -6.54 7.79 3.43
CA PHE A 199 -7.49 6.99 4.22
C PHE A 199 -7.87 7.70 5.54
N PHE A 200 -7.73 9.03 5.56
CA PHE A 200 -8.09 9.90 6.67
C PHE A 200 -9.22 10.81 6.22
N THR A 201 -10.20 11.04 7.09
CA THR A 201 -11.47 11.71 6.75
C THR A 201 -11.35 13.23 6.62
N THR A 202 -10.27 13.84 7.11
CA THR A 202 -10.11 15.29 7.06
C THR A 202 -9.52 15.70 5.71
N PRO A 203 -10.16 16.65 4.99
CA PRO A 203 -9.59 17.21 3.77
C PRO A 203 -8.18 17.72 4.03
N THR A 204 -7.23 17.27 3.21
CA THR A 204 -5.81 17.58 3.36
C THR A 204 -5.25 17.97 2.00
N ASN A 205 -4.44 19.02 1.95
CA ASN A 205 -3.80 19.48 0.71
C ASN A 205 -2.50 18.73 0.40
N ILE A 206 -1.91 19.00 -0.75
CA ILE A 206 -0.66 18.38 -1.23
C ILE A 206 0.59 18.58 -0.35
N PHE A 207 0.51 19.41 0.69
CA PHE A 207 1.58 19.61 1.68
C PHE A 207 1.26 18.98 3.04
N GLY A 208 0.16 18.22 3.15
CA GLY A 208 -0.24 17.55 4.38
C GLY A 208 -0.88 18.47 5.42
N THR A 209 -1.38 19.65 5.03
CA THR A 209 -2.06 20.57 5.94
C THR A 209 -3.53 20.73 5.59
N SER A 210 -4.32 21.19 6.56
CA SER A 210 -5.73 21.52 6.35
C SER A 210 -5.87 22.64 5.30
N PRO A 211 -6.91 22.62 4.45
CA PRO A 211 -7.20 23.69 3.52
C PRO A 211 -7.36 25.03 4.25
N VAL A 212 -6.69 26.06 3.76
CA VAL A 212 -6.80 27.42 4.27
C VAL A 212 -7.75 28.20 3.37
N PRO A 213 -8.85 28.78 3.89
CA PRO A 213 -9.74 29.61 3.09
C PRO A 213 -8.99 30.74 2.38
N GLY A 214 -9.21 30.91 1.08
CA GLY A 214 -8.54 31.93 0.27
C GLY A 214 -7.17 31.53 -0.29
N LEU A 215 -6.63 30.37 0.08
CA LEU A 215 -5.42 29.80 -0.54
C LEU A 215 -5.78 28.49 -1.26
N PRO A 216 -6.02 28.52 -2.59
CA PRO A 216 -6.43 27.34 -3.34
C PRO A 216 -5.25 26.40 -3.55
N LEU A 217 -4.99 25.54 -2.56
CA LEU A 217 -4.07 24.42 -2.71
C LEU A 217 -4.84 23.16 -3.13
N PRO A 218 -4.33 22.38 -4.10
CA PRO A 218 -4.96 21.13 -4.50
C PRO A 218 -5.12 20.17 -3.31
N LEU A 219 -6.24 19.46 -3.28
CA LEU A 219 -6.50 18.40 -2.30
C LEU A 219 -5.83 17.09 -2.72
N LEU A 220 -5.35 16.31 -1.75
CA LEU A 220 -4.69 15.02 -2.02
C LEU A 220 -5.56 14.07 -2.85
N LEU A 221 -6.86 14.02 -2.58
CA LEU A 221 -7.81 13.08 -3.20
C LEU A 221 -7.90 13.22 -4.74
N GLU A 222 -7.56 14.40 -5.26
CA GLU A 222 -7.67 14.73 -6.69
C GLU A 222 -6.34 14.56 -7.45
N ILE A 223 -5.26 14.23 -6.73
CA ILE A 223 -3.93 14.22 -7.33
C ILE A 223 -3.62 12.91 -8.04
N VAL A 224 -3.28 13.07 -9.32
CA VAL A 224 -2.63 12.04 -10.12
C VAL A 224 -1.21 12.48 -10.43
N LEU A 225 -0.26 11.73 -9.88
CA LEU A 225 1.15 11.90 -10.13
C LEU A 225 1.55 11.17 -11.41
N LYS A 226 2.40 11.81 -12.20
CA LYS A 226 3.07 11.23 -13.36
C LYS A 226 4.53 11.02 -12.97
N ASP A 227 4.97 9.76 -12.99
CA ASP A 227 6.34 9.30 -12.75
C ASP A 227 6.93 9.66 -11.37
N ALA A 228 8.15 9.19 -11.10
CA ALA A 228 8.97 9.66 -9.99
C ALA A 228 9.43 11.13 -10.21
N PRO A 229 9.86 11.87 -9.18
CA PRO A 229 10.47 13.20 -9.34
C PRO A 229 11.61 13.20 -10.37
N TRP A 230 12.44 12.15 -10.37
CA TRP A 230 13.43 11.92 -11.40
C TRP A 230 13.11 10.64 -12.21
N PRO A 231 12.36 10.74 -13.32
CA PRO A 231 11.96 9.58 -14.11
C PRO A 231 13.16 8.81 -14.66
N GLY A 232 13.12 7.48 -14.57
CA GLY A 232 14.15 6.60 -15.14
C GLY A 232 15.38 6.37 -14.25
N HIS A 233 15.49 7.01 -13.09
CA HIS A 233 16.55 6.69 -12.14
C HIS A 233 16.49 5.22 -11.71
N PRO A 234 17.61 4.47 -11.67
CA PRO A 234 17.63 3.03 -11.35
C PRO A 234 17.12 2.73 -9.93
N ASP A 235 17.31 3.65 -9.00
CA ASP A 235 16.88 3.48 -7.60
C ASP A 235 15.49 4.06 -7.32
N ASN A 236 14.69 4.34 -8.35
CA ASN A 236 13.29 4.69 -8.13
C ASN A 236 12.55 3.49 -7.53
N PRO A 237 11.58 3.71 -6.61
CA PRO A 237 10.79 2.62 -6.07
C PRO A 237 10.03 1.91 -7.20
N PRO A 238 10.18 0.59 -7.36
CA PRO A 238 9.39 -0.13 -8.35
C PRO A 238 7.90 -0.10 -7.97
N PRO A 239 6.98 -0.17 -8.94
CA PRO A 239 5.54 -0.07 -8.67
C PRO A 239 5.01 -1.08 -7.66
N GLY A 240 5.63 -2.26 -7.56
CA GLY A 240 5.24 -3.28 -6.60
C GLY A 240 5.44 -2.88 -5.13
N LEU A 241 6.40 -2.00 -4.81
CA LEU A 241 6.55 -1.48 -3.44
C LEU A 241 5.38 -0.58 -3.05
N PHE A 242 4.96 0.31 -3.97
CA PHE A 242 3.76 1.13 -3.75
C PHE A 242 2.50 0.29 -3.68
N ARG A 243 2.40 -0.77 -4.49
CA ARG A 243 1.31 -1.77 -4.45
C ARG A 243 1.23 -2.43 -3.07
N TRP A 244 2.35 -2.92 -2.54
CA TRP A 244 2.42 -3.49 -1.19
C TRP A 244 2.01 -2.47 -0.12
N HIS A 245 2.57 -1.25 -0.15
CA HIS A 245 2.24 -0.21 0.82
C HIS A 245 0.76 0.21 0.76
N TYR A 246 0.21 0.31 -0.45
CA TYR A 246 -1.20 0.62 -0.66
C TYR A 246 -2.11 -0.47 -0.08
N LEU A 247 -1.75 -1.75 -0.23
CA LEU A 247 -2.45 -2.85 0.41
C LEU A 247 -2.45 -2.70 1.94
N GLN A 248 -1.33 -2.30 2.55
CA GLN A 248 -1.28 -2.04 4.00
C GLN A 248 -2.24 -0.92 4.42
N CYS A 249 -2.38 0.12 3.60
CA CYS A 249 -3.37 1.20 3.83
C CYS A 249 -4.81 0.67 3.78
N VAL A 250 -5.12 -0.13 2.76
CA VAL A 250 -6.45 -0.74 2.59
C VAL A 250 -6.77 -1.66 3.77
N LEU A 251 -5.84 -2.53 4.15
CA LEU A 251 -6.06 -3.46 5.26
C LEU A 251 -6.21 -2.73 6.60
N ARG A 252 -5.40 -1.69 6.85
CA ARG A 252 -5.55 -0.87 8.06
C ARG A 252 -6.97 -0.34 8.20
N HIS A 253 -7.56 0.12 7.11
CA HIS A 253 -8.87 0.76 7.08
C HIS A 253 -10.03 -0.23 7.01
N TYR A 254 -9.94 -1.26 6.16
CA TYR A 254 -11.05 -2.14 5.81
C TYR A 254 -10.92 -3.58 6.28
N ALA A 255 -9.75 -4.04 6.76
CA ALA A 255 -9.63 -5.43 7.17
C ALA A 255 -10.52 -5.77 8.35
N THR A 256 -11.22 -6.90 8.24
CA THR A 256 -12.12 -7.42 9.26
C THR A 256 -11.35 -7.84 10.52
N GLN A 257 -12.07 -8.01 11.63
CA GLN A 257 -11.46 -8.48 12.86
C GLN A 257 -11.01 -9.95 12.72
N GLU A 258 -11.80 -10.76 12.01
CA GLU A 258 -11.50 -12.16 11.71
C GLU A 258 -10.20 -12.27 10.94
N TYR A 259 -10.01 -11.45 9.90
CA TYR A 259 -8.79 -11.43 9.12
C TYR A 259 -7.55 -11.10 9.97
N ARG A 260 -7.68 -10.08 10.83
CA ARG A 260 -6.60 -9.64 11.73
C ARG A 260 -6.16 -10.71 12.72
N LEU A 261 -7.06 -11.65 13.05
CA LEU A 261 -6.83 -12.71 14.03
C LEU A 261 -6.34 -14.04 13.42
N LEU A 262 -6.18 -14.14 12.10
CA LEU A 262 -5.79 -15.41 11.48
C LEU A 262 -4.36 -15.83 11.90
N PRO A 263 -4.20 -16.99 12.56
CA PRO A 263 -2.95 -17.37 13.21
C PRO A 263 -1.86 -17.82 12.23
N ASN A 264 -2.22 -18.19 11.00
CA ASN A 264 -1.32 -18.76 10.00
C ASN A 264 -0.87 -17.75 8.92
N ILE A 265 -1.18 -16.46 9.11
CA ILE A 265 -0.67 -15.40 8.24
C ILE A 265 0.71 -14.98 8.75
N SER A 266 1.72 -15.76 8.37
CA SER A 266 3.10 -15.58 8.80
C SER A 266 3.78 -14.48 7.98
N TYR A 267 3.62 -13.22 8.35
CA TYR A 267 4.67 -12.24 8.10
C TYR A 267 5.29 -11.89 9.45
N HIS A 268 6.60 -12.15 9.55
CA HIS A 268 7.41 -12.06 10.76
C HIS A 268 7.15 -10.77 11.55
N GLU A 269 6.23 -10.82 12.51
CA GLU A 269 5.93 -9.77 13.50
C GLU A 269 7.05 -9.58 14.52
N VAL A 270 8.22 -10.17 14.30
CA VAL A 270 9.37 -9.89 15.14
C VAL A 270 9.99 -8.61 14.59
N PRO A 271 9.87 -7.45 15.27
CA PRO A 271 10.75 -6.35 14.98
C PRO A 271 12.17 -6.91 15.11
N LEU A 272 12.86 -7.07 13.99
CA LEU A 272 14.28 -7.32 14.05
C LEU A 272 14.86 -6.01 14.57
N PRO A 273 15.61 -6.03 15.68
CA PRO A 273 16.32 -4.83 16.11
C PRO A 273 17.15 -4.36 14.92
N THR A 274 16.81 -3.20 14.38
CA THR A 274 17.61 -2.58 13.34
C THR A 274 18.69 -1.74 14.00
N GLU A 275 19.89 -1.72 13.41
CA GLU A 275 20.90 -0.72 13.80
C GLU A 275 20.24 0.67 13.79
N GLY A 276 20.24 1.35 14.94
CA GLY A 276 19.61 2.66 15.13
C GLY A 276 18.28 2.64 15.90
N ASP A 277 17.73 1.47 16.23
CA ASP A 277 16.69 1.39 17.27
C ASP A 277 17.39 1.59 18.62
N SER A 278 17.21 2.75 19.23
CA SER A 278 17.67 2.99 20.60
C SER A 278 16.94 2.05 21.55
N GLU A 279 17.65 1.46 22.52
CA GLU A 279 17.03 0.76 23.67
C GLU A 279 16.04 1.66 24.43
#